data_AF-A0A5B8M3B9-F1
#
_entry.id   AF-A0A5B8M3B9-F1
#
_cell.length_a   1.000
_cell.length_b   1.000
_cell.length_c   1.000
_cell.angle_alpha   90.00
_cell.angle_beta   90.00
_cell.angle_gamma   90.00
#
_symmetry.space_group_name_H-M   'P 1'
#
loop_
_entity.id
_entity.type
_entity.pdbx_description
1 polymer ?
#
loop_
_entity_poly.entity_id
_entity_poly.type
_entity_poly.pdbx_seq_one_letter_code
_entity_poly.pdbx_strand_id
1 'polypeptide(L)' 'MAATIGFRPTADDERILREAAQPGETTSDTLRRALRLLDHERWLMQFRADAETLANENLNAEPDAW' A
#
# COMPACT_ATOMS: atom_id res chain seq x y z
N MET A 1 10.82 16.19 9.28
CA MET A 1 9.97 17.34 8.90
C MET A 1 9.15 16.94 7.68
N ALA A 2 7.87 17.28 7.61
CA ALA A 2 7.06 16.99 6.43
C ALA A 2 7.34 18.03 5.34
N ALA A 3 7.59 17.57 4.11
CA ALA A 3 7.68 18.46 2.95
C ALA A 3 6.27 18.86 2.48
N THR A 4 6.12 20.09 1.99
CA THR A 4 4.87 20.55 1.40
C THR A 4 4.76 20.06 -0.04
N ILE A 5 3.66 19.37 -0.35
CA ILE A 5 3.32 18.93 -1.71
C ILE A 5 1.99 19.58 -2.07
N GLY A 6 1.93 20.23 -3.25
CA GLY A 6 0.70 20.78 -3.79
C GLY A 6 -0.15 19.67 -4.42
N PHE A 7 -1.42 19.58 -4.01
CA PHE A 7 -2.39 18.67 -4.60
C PHE A 7 -3.55 19.50 -5.18
N ARG A 8 -3.86 19.28 -6.47
CA ARG A 8 -4.96 19.94 -7.17
C ARG A 8 -6.02 18.87 -7.48
N PRO A 9 -6.98 18.63 -6.56
CA PRO A 9 -7.99 17.60 -6.76
C PRO A 9 -8.88 17.93 -7.96
N THR A 10 -9.26 16.89 -8.70
CA THR A 10 -10.41 16.93 -9.60
C THR A 10 -11.71 16.82 -8.80
N ALA A 11 -12.85 17.05 -9.45
CA ALA A 11 -14.16 16.86 -8.81
C ALA A 11 -14.37 15.44 -8.27
N ASP A 12 -13.81 14.43 -8.94
CA ASP A 12 -13.90 13.04 -8.48
C ASP A 12 -12.99 12.77 -7.29
N ASP A 13 -11.76 13.32 -7.28
CA ASP A 13 -10.87 13.25 -6.11
C ASP A 13 -11.52 13.88 -4.89
N GLU A 14 -12.19 15.03 -5.05
CA GLU A 14 -12.91 15.67 -3.95
C GLU A 14 -14.06 14.80 -3.44
N ARG A 15 -14.80 14.14 -4.34
CA ARG A 15 -15.86 13.22 -3.97
C ARG A 15 -15.30 12.05 -3.16
N ILE A 16 -14.24 11.42 -3.65
CA ILE A 16 -13.54 10.31 -2.97
C ILE A 16 -13.04 10.76 -1.59
N LEU A 17 -12.39 11.93 -1.50
CA LEU A 17 -11.89 12.45 -0.24
C LEU A 17 -13.00 12.70 0.78
N ARG A 18 -14.14 13.26 0.35
CA ARG A 18 -15.31 13.46 1.23
C ARG A 18 -15.91 12.15 1.71
N GLU A 19 -16.07 11.17 0.82
CA GLU A 19 -16.63 9.86 1.16
C GLU A 19 -15.69 9.03 2.04
N ALA A 20 -14.38 9.15 1.84
CA ALA A 20 -13.38 8.41 2.57
C ALA A 20 -13.02 9.03 3.93
N ALA A 21 -13.28 10.33 4.14
CA ALA A 21 -12.94 11.04 5.36
C ALA A 21 -13.65 10.45 6.58
N GLN A 22 -12.91 10.27 7.67
CA GLN A 22 -13.46 9.86 8.96
C GLN A 22 -13.73 11.07 9.87
N PRO A 23 -14.63 10.97 10.86
CA PRO A 23 -14.88 12.04 11.81
C PRO A 23 -13.58 12.51 12.49
N GLY A 24 -13.26 13.80 12.36
CA GLY A 24 -12.07 14.40 12.93
C GLY A 24 -10.79 14.29 12.08
N GLU A 25 -10.81 13.62 10.92
CA GLU A 25 -9.68 13.63 9.99
C GLU A 25 -9.60 14.97 9.23
N THR A 26 -8.39 15.48 9.06
CA THR A 26 -8.13 16.50 8.03
C THR A 26 -7.97 15.83 6.67
N THR A 27 -8.11 16.60 5.58
CA THR A 27 -7.82 16.11 4.22
C THR A 27 -6.42 15.51 4.10
N SER A 28 -5.43 16.09 4.81
CA SER A 28 -4.06 15.56 4.83
C SER A 28 -3.99 14.19 5.51
N ASP A 29 -4.80 13.95 6.54
CA ASP A 29 -4.85 12.65 7.22
C ASP A 29 -5.46 11.59 6.31
N THR A 30 -6.57 11.91 5.66
CA THR A 30 -7.21 11.03 4.67
C THR A 30 -6.26 10.72 3.51
N LEU A 31 -5.55 11.72 2.97
CA LEU A 31 -4.54 11.52 1.93
C LEU A 31 -3.38 10.63 2.40
N ARG A 32 -2.87 10.83 3.61
CA ARG A 32 -1.81 9.95 4.16
C ARG A 32 -2.31 8.51 4.31
N ARG A 33 -3.55 8.31 4.73
CA ARG A 33 -4.15 6.97 4.81
C ARG A 33 -4.31 6.34 3.43
N ALA A 34 -4.76 7.09 2.43
CA ALA A 34 -4.83 6.62 1.04
C ALA A 34 -3.45 6.20 0.51
N LEU A 35 -2.39 6.98 0.77
CA LEU A 35 -1.02 6.62 0.39
C LEU A 35 -0.56 5.31 1.04
N ARG A 36 -0.90 5.08 2.31
CA ARG A 36 -0.57 3.82 3.00
C ARG A 36 -1.33 2.62 2.43
N LEU A 37 -2.57 2.82 1.99
CA LEU A 37 -3.34 1.77 1.32
C LEU A 37 -2.70 1.39 -0.02
N LEU A 38 -2.28 2.38 -0.82
CA LEU A 38 -1.55 2.12 -2.08
C LEU A 38 -0.24 1.36 -1.86
N ASP A 39 0.51 1.68 -0.80
CA ASP A 39 1.73 0.97 -0.44
C ASP A 39 1.45 -0.49 -0.03
N HIS A 40 0.40 -0.69 0.78
CA HIS A 40 -0.03 -2.03 1.19
C HIS A 40 -0.51 -2.89 0.01
N GLU A 41 -1.24 -2.32 -0.96
CA GLU A 41 -1.63 -3.03 -2.18
C GLU A 41 -0.42 -3.50 -2.99
N ARG A 42 0.62 -2.66 -3.11
CA ARG A 42 1.88 -3.05 -3.76
C ARG A 42 2.58 -4.19 -3.02
N TRP A 43 2.61 -4.11 -1.70
CA TRP A 43 3.17 -5.18 -0.87
C TRP A 43 2.43 -6.51 -1.08
N LEU A 44 1.09 -6.49 -1.08
CA LEU A 44 0.29 -7.69 -1.31
C LEU A 44 0.51 -8.31 -2.70
N MET A 45 0.67 -7.48 -3.74
CA MET A 45 0.98 -7.96 -5.08
C MET A 45 2.35 -8.65 -5.12
N GLN A 46 3.38 -8.03 -4.52
CA GLN A 46 4.71 -8.62 -4.44
C GLN A 46 4.68 -9.93 -3.64
N PHE A 47 4.04 -9.93 -2.47
CA PHE A 47 3.91 -11.09 -1.62
C PHE A 47 3.29 -12.29 -2.35
N ARG A 48 2.26 -12.06 -3.17
CA ARG A 48 1.63 -13.12 -3.97
C ARG A 48 2.58 -13.67 -5.04
N ALA A 49 3.28 -12.80 -5.76
CA ALA A 49 4.26 -13.20 -6.77
C ALA A 49 5.42 -14.01 -6.15
N ASP A 50 5.89 -13.59 -4.97
CA ASP A 50 6.92 -14.31 -4.23
C ASP A 50 6.42 -15.69 -3.79
N ALA A 51 5.19 -15.77 -3.25
CA ALA A 51 4.58 -17.04 -2.86
C ALA A 51 4.42 -18.01 -4.05
N GLU A 52 4.01 -17.52 -5.22
CA GLU A 52 3.93 -18.32 -6.44
C GLU A 52 5.30 -18.84 -6.90
N THR A 53 6.35 -18.02 -6.75
CA THR A 53 7.73 -18.40 -7.09
C THR A 53 8.27 -19.46 -6.14
N LEU A 54 8.03 -19.29 -4.84
CA LEU A 54 8.50 -20.20 -3.78
C LEU A 54 7.65 -21.49 -3.69
N ALA A 55 6.44 -21.52 -4.27
CA ALA A 55 5.57 -22.71 -4.23
C ALA A 55 6.21 -23.95 -4.89
N ASN A 56 7.13 -23.74 -5.84
CA ASN A 56 7.86 -24.81 -6.53
C ASN A 56 9.30 -24.98 -6.03
N GLU A 57 9.68 -24.29 -4.95
CA GLU A 57 11.00 -24.45 -4.34
C GLU A 57 11.07 -25.79 -3.61
N ASN A 58 12.04 -26.63 -4.01
CA ASN A 58 12.34 -27.85 -3.28
C ASN A 58 13.30 -27.52 -2.12
N LEU A 59 12.75 -27.25 -0.94
CA LEU A 59 13.52 -26.96 0.28
C LEU A 59 14.43 -28.11 0.73
N ASN A 60 14.27 -29.32 0.19
CA ASN A 60 15.12 -30.47 0.47
C ASN A 60 16.26 -30.65 -0.56
N ALA A 61 16.43 -29.72 -1.51
CA ALA A 61 17.48 -29.79 -2.52
C ALA A 61 18.86 -29.38 -1.98
N GLU A 62 18.89 -28.58 -0.92
CA GLU A 62 20.13 -28.23 -0.22
C GLU A 62 20.43 -29.30 0.85
N PRO A 63 21.66 -29.82 0.92
CA PRO A 63 22.06 -30.72 1.98
C PRO A 63 22.05 -29.98 3.31
N ASP A 64 21.45 -30.62 4.32
CA ASP A 64 21.35 -30.07 5.66
C ASP A 64 22.76 -29.79 6.21
N ALA A 65 23.08 -28.51 6.41
CA ALA A 65 24.42 -28.04 6.76
C ALA A 65 24.57 -27.75 8.26
N TRP A 66 23.98 -28.60 9.12
CA TRP A 66 24.13 -28.54 10.58
C TRP A 66 24.93 -29.71 11.15
#